data_AF-A0A432G6T1-F1
#
_entry.id   AF-A0A432G6T1-F1
#
_cell.length_a   1.000
_cell.length_b   1.000
_cell.length_c   1.000
_cell.angle_alpha   90.00
_cell.angle_beta   90.00
_cell.angle_gamma   90.00
#
_symmetry.space_group_name_H-M   'P 1'
#
loop_
_entity.id
_entity.type
_entity.pdbx_description
1 polymer ?
#
loop_
_entity_poly.entity_id
_entity_poly.type
_entity_poly.pdbx_seq_one_letter_code
_entity_poly.pdbx_strand_id
1 'polypeptide(L)' 'MRTHYCAEPGVDEIDETIELCGWVNRRRDHGGVIFIDLRDRTGIVQVV' A
#
# COMPACT_ATOMS: atom_id res chain seq x y z
N MET A 1 6.58 11.86 -5.09
CA MET A 1 7.92 11.50 -4.58
C MET A 1 7.69 10.62 -3.36
N ARG A 2 8.18 9.37 -3.31
CA ARG A 2 7.86 8.42 -2.22
C ARG A 2 8.10 9.03 -0.83
N THR A 3 7.10 8.91 0.05
CA THR A 3 7.16 9.37 1.45
C THR A 3 7.49 8.24 2.43
N HIS A 4 6.96 7.03 2.19
CA HIS A 4 7.13 5.86 3.06
C HIS A 4 7.41 4.60 2.21
N TYR A 5 8.02 3.59 2.82
CA TYR A 5 8.12 2.24 2.25
C TYR A 5 6.93 1.38 2.64
N CYS A 6 6.63 0.31 1.89
CA CYS A 6 5.43 -0.49 2.06
C CYS A 6 5.30 -1.16 3.45
N ALA A 7 6.39 -1.45 4.15
CA ALA A 7 6.33 -2.04 5.49
C ALA A 7 6.39 -1.01 6.64
N GLU A 8 6.30 0.30 6.34
CA GLU A 8 6.43 1.37 7.34
C GLU A 8 5.10 1.88 7.90
N PRO A 9 4.01 2.07 7.11
CA PRO A 9 2.76 2.62 7.62
C PRO A 9 2.21 1.82 8.81
N GLY A 10 1.89 2.54 9.88
CA GLY A 10 1.38 2.04 11.14
C GLY A 10 0.24 2.91 11.67
N VAL A 11 0.12 2.95 13.00
CA VAL A 11 -0.95 3.71 13.68
C VAL A 11 -0.66 5.21 13.76
N ASP A 12 0.58 5.62 13.53
CA ASP A 12 1.00 7.02 13.66
C ASP A 12 0.59 7.84 12.42
N GLU A 13 0.39 7.20 11.26
CA GLU A 13 -0.02 7.83 10.00
C GLU A 13 -1.54 7.81 9.77
N ILE A 14 -2.34 7.56 10.82
CA ILE A 14 -3.80 7.64 10.73
C ILE A 14 -4.20 9.08 10.35
N ASP A 15 -5.14 9.18 9.40
CA ASP A 15 -5.63 10.44 8.82
C ASP A 15 -4.58 11.26 8.03
N GLU A 16 -3.38 10.72 7.81
CA GLU A 16 -2.34 11.36 7.01
C GLU A 16 -2.38 10.94 5.53
N THR A 17 -1.91 11.82 4.65
CA THR A 17 -1.69 11.49 3.24
C THR A 17 -0.26 11.00 3.03
N ILE A 18 -0.11 9.74 2.63
CA ILE A 18 1.18 9.15 2.30
C ILE A 18 1.27 8.76 0.82
N GLU A 19 2.45 8.89 0.24
CA GLU A 19 2.79 8.39 -1.10
C GLU A 19 3.69 7.15 -1.03
N LEU A 20 3.26 6.07 -1.67
CA LEU A 20 3.97 4.78 -1.77
C LEU A 20 4.36 4.49 -3.22
N CYS A 21 5.47 3.80 -3.43
CA CYS A 21 5.93 3.38 -4.76
C CYS A 21 6.45 1.95 -4.70
N GLY A 22 5.93 1.08 -5.59
CA GLY A 22 6.31 -0.33 -5.64
C GLY A 22 5.71 -1.05 -6.85
N TRP A 23 5.71 -2.37 -6.81
CA TRP A 23 5.14 -3.25 -7.82
C TRP A 23 3.87 -3.91 -7.30
N VAL A 24 2.87 -4.09 -8.18
CA VAL A 24 1.67 -4.85 -7.84
C VAL A 24 2.05 -6.32 -7.66
N ASN A 25 2.00 -6.80 -6.42
CA ASN A 25 2.23 -8.19 -6.08
C ASN A 25 0.99 -9.04 -6.36
N ARG A 26 -0.20 -8.51 -6.06
CA ARG A 26 -1.48 -9.15 -6.34
C ARG A 26 -2.58 -8.11 -6.49
N ARG A 27 -3.48 -8.34 -7.44
CA ARG A 27 -4.77 -7.63 -7.58
C ARG A 27 -5.89 -8.57 -7.16
N ARG A 28 -6.77 -8.10 -6.29
CA ARG A 28 -7.98 -8.83 -5.85
C ARG A 28 -9.19 -7.96 -6.16
N ASP A 29 -10.14 -8.52 -6.88
CA ASP A 29 -11.33 -7.83 -7.34
C ASP A 29 -12.57 -8.51 -6.74
N HIS A 30 -13.34 -7.76 -5.98
CA HIS A 30 -14.57 -8.22 -5.32
C HIS A 30 -15.82 -7.55 -5.90
N GLY A 31 -15.71 -7.00 -7.12
CA GLY A 31 -16.81 -6.40 -7.89
C GLY A 31 -17.13 -4.94 -7.51
N GLY A 32 -17.24 -4.64 -6.21
CA GLY A 32 -17.49 -3.28 -5.69
C GLY A 32 -16.27 -2.61 -5.06
N VAL A 33 -15.19 -3.35 -4.88
CA VAL A 33 -13.95 -2.90 -4.22
C VAL A 33 -12.77 -3.66 -4.81
N ILE A 34 -11.66 -2.96 -5.01
CA ILE A 34 -10.42 -3.52 -5.53
C ILE A 34 -9.38 -3.43 -4.43
N PHE A 35 -8.71 -4.54 -4.13
CA PHE A 35 -7.54 -4.54 -3.27
C PHE A 35 -6.29 -4.74 -4.10
N ILE A 36 -5.28 -3.94 -3.84
CA ILE A 36 -3.94 -4.06 -4.41
C ILE A 36 -2.96 -4.37 -3.28
N ASP A 37 -2.30 -5.51 -3.38
CA ASP A 37 -1.13 -5.80 -2.55
C ASP A 37 0.08 -5.16 -3.26
N LEU A 38 0.54 -4.00 -2.76
CA LEU A 38 1.70 -3.30 -3.29
C LEU A 38 2.96 -3.77 -2.56
N ARG A 39 4.00 -4.15 -3.31
CA ARG A 39 5.27 -4.63 -2.77
C ARG A 39 6.42 -3.70 -3.13
N ASP A 40 7.29 -3.47 -2.16
CA ASP A 40 8.64 -2.97 -2.40
C ASP A 40 9.68 -3.85 -1.68
N ARG A 41 10.92 -3.35 -1.55
CA ARG A 41 12.02 -4.08 -0.88
C ARG A 41 11.78 -4.38 0.60
N THR A 42 10.90 -3.63 1.26
CA THR A 42 10.67 -3.69 2.71
C THR A 42 9.53 -4.63 3.07
N GLY A 43 8.55 -4.79 2.19
CA GLY A 43 7.41 -5.67 2.45
C GLY A 43 6.24 -5.43 1.50
N ILE A 44 5.05 -5.77 1.98
CA ILE A 44 3.78 -5.67 1.26
C ILE A 44 2.81 -4.82 2.08
N VAL A 45 2.06 -3.96 1.42
CA VAL A 45 0.97 -3.16 1.99
C VAL A 45 -0.30 -3.36 1.16
N GLN A 46 -1.47 -3.26 1.80
CA GLN A 46 -2.77 -3.33 1.14
C GLN A 46 -3.26 -1.93 0.82
N VAL A 47 -3.68 -1.72 -0.43
CA VAL A 47 -4.37 -0.52 -0.92
C VAL A 47 -5.79 -0.91 -1.33
N VAL A 48 -6.78 -0.07 -1.04
CA VAL A 48 -8.22 -0.28 -1.33
C VAL A 48 -8.73 0.85 -2.23
#